data_AF-A0A1Z9PLZ7-F1
#
_entry.id   AF-A0A1Z9PLZ7-F1
#
_cell.length_a   1.000
_cell.length_b   1.000
_cell.length_c   1.000
_cell.angle_alpha   90.00
_cell.angle_beta   90.00
_cell.angle_gamma   90.00
#
_symmetry.space_group_name_H-M   'P 1'
#
loop_
_entity.id
_entity.type
_entity.pdbx_description
1 polymer ?
#
loop_
_entity_poly.entity_id
_entity_poly.type
_entity_poly.pdbx_seq_one_letter_code
_entity_poly.pdbx_strand_id
1 'polypeptide(L)' 'MKITKAAIQALATQSVKAQYARETDKAIYLESVIDAGGFDISLTDRPDQWDRCIEWLEDAIAARWTAARYLV' A
#
# COMPACT_ATOMS: atom_id res chain seq x y z
N MET A 1 -8.36 8.56 -10.68
CA MET A 1 -9.42 8.35 -9.65
C MET A 1 -9.15 9.28 -8.45
N LYS A 2 -10.12 9.64 -7.59
CA LYS A 2 -9.82 10.43 -6.38
C LYS A 2 -9.06 9.56 -5.37
N ILE A 3 -7.89 10.01 -4.94
CA ILE A 3 -7.12 9.33 -3.90
C ILE A 3 -7.84 9.48 -2.56
N THR A 4 -8.18 8.36 -1.95
CA THR A 4 -8.81 8.28 -0.62
C THR A 4 -8.15 7.16 0.16
N LYS A 5 -8.09 7.29 1.50
CA LYS A 5 -7.51 6.26 2.38
C LYS A 5 -8.13 4.88 2.13
N ALA A 6 -9.46 4.79 2.07
CA ALA A 6 -10.14 3.52 1.83
C ALA A 6 -9.77 2.87 0.50
N ALA A 7 -9.63 3.66 -0.58
CA ALA A 7 -9.28 3.13 -1.89
C ALA A 7 -7.83 2.65 -1.95
N ILE A 8 -6.90 3.33 -1.29
CA ILE A 8 -5.50 2.87 -1.16
C ILE A 8 -5.43 1.61 -0.30
N GLN A 9 -6.11 1.57 0.84
CA GLN A 9 -6.14 0.39 1.71
C GLN A 9 -6.76 -0.85 1.04
N ALA A 10 -7.67 -0.65 0.09
CA ALA A 10 -8.25 -1.75 -0.69
C ALA A 10 -7.20 -2.50 -1.55
N LEU A 11 -6.08 -1.84 -1.91
CA LEU A 11 -4.98 -2.45 -2.66
C LEU A 11 -4.19 -3.48 -1.83
N ALA A 12 -4.34 -3.48 -0.49
CA ALA A 12 -3.71 -4.45 0.42
C ALA A 12 -4.35 -5.86 0.32
N THR A 13 -4.19 -6.48 -0.84
CA THR A 13 -4.61 -7.85 -1.13
C THR A 13 -3.59 -8.85 -0.57
N GLN A 14 -3.97 -10.13 -0.49
CA GLN A 14 -3.05 -11.19 -0.06
C GLN A 14 -1.82 -11.30 -0.99
N SER A 15 -2.01 -11.16 -2.30
CA SER A 15 -0.93 -11.17 -3.28
C SER A 15 0.02 -10.00 -3.08
N VAL A 16 -0.52 -8.78 -2.87
CA VAL A 16 0.30 -7.59 -2.62
C VAL A 16 1.14 -7.74 -1.35
N LYS A 17 0.55 -8.25 -0.26
CA LYS A 17 1.32 -8.57 0.95
C LYS A 17 2.42 -9.60 0.70
N ALA A 18 2.08 -10.68 0.00
CA ALA A 18 3.01 -11.78 -0.22
C ALA A 18 4.19 -11.36 -1.10
N GLN A 19 3.97 -10.43 -2.03
CA GLN A 19 5.02 -9.84 -2.84
C GLN A 19 5.82 -8.82 -2.02
N TYR A 20 5.15 -7.87 -1.34
CA TYR A 20 5.78 -6.86 -0.47
C TYR A 20 6.76 -7.48 0.55
N ALA A 21 6.46 -8.66 1.10
CA ALA A 21 7.34 -9.37 2.03
C ALA A 21 8.66 -9.88 1.41
N ARG A 22 8.74 -9.95 0.07
CA ARG A 22 9.90 -10.44 -0.70
C ARG A 22 10.67 -9.31 -1.39
N GLU A 23 10.11 -8.11 -1.43
CA GLU A 23 10.74 -6.97 -2.10
C GLU A 23 11.88 -6.39 -1.28
N THR A 24 12.98 -6.10 -1.98
CA THR A 24 14.13 -5.39 -1.40
C THR A 24 13.83 -3.89 -1.34
N ASP A 25 13.21 -3.36 -2.41
CA ASP A 25 12.71 -2.00 -2.45
C ASP A 25 11.19 -1.98 -2.36
N LYS A 26 10.71 -1.80 -1.14
CA LYS A 26 9.29 -1.77 -0.82
C LYS A 26 8.61 -0.52 -1.37
N ALA A 27 9.30 0.61 -1.38
CA ALA A 27 8.75 1.89 -1.80
C ALA A 27 8.42 1.85 -3.30
N ILE A 28 9.36 1.37 -4.12
CA ILE A 28 9.18 1.19 -5.57
C ILE A 28 8.05 0.20 -5.87
N TYR A 29 7.99 -0.91 -5.13
CA TYR A 29 6.92 -1.89 -5.31
C TYR A 29 5.54 -1.30 -5.00
N LEU A 30 5.41 -0.59 -3.87
CA LEU A 30 4.15 0.00 -3.46
C LEU A 30 3.71 1.13 -4.41
N GLU A 31 4.64 1.92 -4.94
CA GLU A 31 4.37 2.89 -6.01
C GLU A 31 3.75 2.21 -7.23
N SER A 32 4.33 1.09 -7.69
CA SER A 32 3.80 0.32 -8.81
C SER A 32 2.39 -0.24 -8.53
N VAL A 33 2.11 -0.65 -7.29
CA VAL A 33 0.78 -1.12 -6.88
C VAL A 33 -0.25 0.01 -6.90
N ILE A 34 0.14 1.21 -6.47
CA ILE A 34 -0.74 2.37 -6.44
C ILE A 34 -1.03 2.88 -7.86
N ASP A 35 -0.02 2.92 -8.73
CA ASP A 35 -0.16 3.25 -10.15
C ASP A 35 -1.05 2.24 -10.87
N ALA A 36 -0.82 0.94 -10.68
CA ALA A 36 -1.68 -0.13 -11.21
C ALA A 36 -3.13 -0.05 -10.68
N GLY A 37 -3.34 0.55 -9.51
CA GLY A 37 -4.65 0.88 -8.94
C GLY A 37 -5.37 2.06 -9.62
N GLY A 38 -4.73 2.70 -10.60
CA GLY A 38 -5.26 3.87 -11.31
C GLY A 38 -5.11 5.19 -10.53
N PHE A 39 -4.20 5.21 -9.57
CA PHE A 39 -3.84 6.40 -8.80
C PHE A 39 -2.47 6.90 -9.24
N ASP A 40 -2.48 7.88 -10.13
CA ASP A 40 -1.27 8.56 -10.59
C ASP A 40 -0.67 9.42 -9.47
N ILE A 41 0.37 8.87 -8.84
CA ILE A 41 1.22 9.51 -7.84
C ILE A 41 2.68 9.16 -8.12
N SER A 42 3.57 10.11 -7.88
CA SER A 42 5.02 9.88 -7.89
C SER A 42 5.65 10.60 -6.71
N LEU A 43 6.77 10.05 -6.22
CA LEU A 43 7.58 10.72 -5.20
C LEU A 43 8.09 12.09 -5.68
N THR A 44 8.32 12.25 -6.99
CA THR A 44 8.87 13.48 -7.59
C THR A 44 7.83 14.59 -7.71
N ASP A 45 6.61 14.26 -8.13
CA ASP A 45 5.58 15.26 -8.43
C ASP A 45 4.72 15.60 -7.21
N ARG A 46 4.51 14.62 -6.31
CA ARG A 46 3.62 14.76 -5.15
C ARG A 46 4.15 14.02 -3.91
N PRO A 47 5.33 14.41 -3.37
CA PRO A 47 5.99 13.70 -2.28
C PRO A 47 5.10 13.51 -1.03
N ASP A 48 4.44 14.57 -0.55
CA ASP A 48 3.58 14.49 0.64
C ASP A 48 2.33 13.61 0.45
N GLN A 49 1.88 13.43 -0.79
CA GLN A 49 0.77 12.55 -1.13
C GLN A 49 1.27 11.12 -1.28
N TRP A 50 2.46 10.95 -1.83
CA TRP A 50 3.17 9.68 -1.94
C TRP A 50 3.40 9.05 -0.56
N ASP A 51 4.05 9.77 0.36
CA ASP A 51 4.32 9.28 1.72
C ASP A 51 3.05 8.80 2.41
N ARG A 52 1.97 9.58 2.30
CA ARG A 52 0.67 9.25 2.89
C ARG A 52 0.04 8.00 2.30
N CYS A 53 0.14 7.81 0.99
CA CYS A 53 -0.42 6.62 0.33
C CYS A 53 0.38 5.37 0.69
N ILE A 54 1.70 5.48 0.77
CA ILE A 54 2.58 4.41 1.25
C ILE A 54 2.19 4.02 2.68
N GLU A 55 2.09 4.98 3.60
CA GLU A 55 1.68 4.75 4.99
C GLU A 55 0.33 4.02 5.07
N TRP A 56 -0.68 4.49 4.34
CA TRP A 56 -2.00 3.86 4.35
C TRP A 56 -1.99 2.41 3.83
N LEU A 57 -1.19 2.14 2.80
CA LEU A 57 -1.08 0.81 2.22
C LEU A 57 -0.33 -0.14 3.13
N GLU A 58 0.78 0.29 3.73
CA GLU A 58 1.54 -0.49 4.72
C GLU A 58 0.72 -0.80 5.97
N ASP A 59 -0.01 0.20 6.50
CA ASP A 59 -0.96 0.02 7.60
C ASP A 59 -1.99 -1.08 7.29
N ALA A 60 -2.55 -1.08 6.08
CA ALA A 60 -3.54 -2.07 5.68
C ALA A 60 -2.92 -3.47 5.49
N ILE A 61 -1.70 -3.54 4.96
CA ILE A 61 -0.94 -4.80 4.84
C ILE A 61 -0.64 -5.37 6.23
N ALA A 62 -0.34 -4.54 7.23
CA ALA A 62 -0.14 -4.98 8.60
C ALA A 62 -1.46 -5.38 9.27
N ALA A 63 -2.43 -4.46 9.34
CA ALA A 63 -3.67 -4.61 10.11
C ALA A 63 -4.51 -5.81 9.68
N ARG A 64 -4.61 -6.09 8.38
CA ARG A 64 -5.44 -7.17 7.83
C ARG A 64 -4.99 -8.56 8.27
N TRP A 65 -3.79 -8.69 8.82
CA TRP A 65 -3.21 -9.97 9.20
C TRP A 65 -2.74 -10.04 10.66
N THR A 66 -2.62 -8.90 11.34
CA THR A 66 -2.48 -8.86 12.81
C THR A 66 -3.75 -9.35 13.50
N ALA A 67 -4.93 -9.11 12.93
CA ALA A 67 -6.21 -9.62 13.45
C ALA A 67 -6.27 -11.15 13.55
N ALA A 68 -5.51 -11.88 12.73
CA ALA A 68 -5.44 -13.34 12.76
C ALA A 68 -4.54 -13.90 13.88
N ARG A 69 -3.72 -13.05 14.52
CA ARG A 69 -2.72 -13.49 15.53
C ARG A 69 -3.20 -13.36 16.99
N TYR A 70 -4.33 -12.67 17.23
CA TYR A 70 -4.89 -12.42 18.56
C TYR A 70 -6.24 -13.15 18.81
N LEU A 71 -6.58 -14.16 18.00
CA LEU A 71 -7.76 -15.02 18.17
C LEU A 71 -7.39 -16.43 18.66
N VAL A 72 -6.31 -16.56 19.45
CA VAL A 72 -5.92 -17.81 20.13
C VAL A 72 -5.94 -17.60 21.63
#